data_AF-A0A1A2MHI1-F1
#
_entry.id   AF-A0A1A2MHI1-F1
#
_cell.length_a   1.000
_cell.length_b   1.000
_cell.length_c   1.000
_cell.angle_alpha   90.00
_cell.angle_beta   90.00
_cell.angle_gamma   90.00
#
_symmetry.space_group_name_H-M   'P 1'
#
loop_
_entity.id
_entity.type
_entity.pdbx_description
1 polymer ?
#
loop_
_entity_poly.entity_id
_entity_poly.type
_entity_poly.pdbx_seq_one_letter_code
_entity_poly.pdbx_strand_id
1 'polypeptide(L)'
;MHNTFTGATDLGHSLPELIEALKAIPNDFVRGLLGPGTLGGTILGLADAIVSGAVGQTGTGAGLPDVETFIGLISSWATQGRFAWEQAGVRNNRPADSGLLPSERSNFPLSSITTQFDIVPGTSVVAFDYIEESMSLGTISWIGWGVSGITAFYIQVYRLNLTTGDLSELIHQSPNIVGVLNSSATSPQGAFNTYELASPPGVVAGDLIGYRFVTVGGNHTIRGRVSGLPLSTIAPIAAPAATHPVTGTPGTAPSSIAKTAITPSQNIPWVGIAVDTGSGSDHHDPFQQVLTGPTTIPIADWCDHVDAVVVGEGGDGAPGFAGFYGNAGTPGSFTTVTWVRDTHFTGPTIITWDGHTLSIPGFSIAGNNGDNGSGTRLAILGAPVGRGPGTTTYNGLKAIGGDDQTAVGGAGTVPGGAGNGGTWFGIYSAGGAGGPARAWIQFRKDALPGETPGSGEGDTTPPNITGLDVEITATTSSLTLTIDGAVDA
;
A
#
# COMPACT_ATOMS: atom_id res chain seq x y z
N MET A 1 38.59 -25.50 -28.21
CA MET A 1 38.08 -26.72 -28.88
C MET A 1 37.55 -26.31 -30.24
N HIS A 2 37.95 -26.98 -31.32
CA HIS A 2 37.60 -26.65 -32.71
C HIS A 2 36.33 -27.40 -33.11
N ASN A 3 35.28 -26.69 -33.56
CA ASN A 3 34.09 -27.34 -34.11
C ASN A 3 34.35 -27.71 -35.58
N THR A 4 34.31 -29.00 -35.90
CA THR A 4 34.64 -29.55 -37.22
C THR A 4 33.48 -29.46 -38.23
N PHE A 5 32.29 -29.00 -37.81
CA PHE A 5 31.10 -29.00 -38.67
C PHE A 5 30.73 -27.63 -39.30
N THR A 6 31.21 -26.50 -38.76
CA THR A 6 30.84 -25.16 -39.28
C THR A 6 32.01 -24.22 -39.57
N GLY A 7 33.24 -24.57 -39.15
CA GLY A 7 34.45 -23.79 -39.47
C GLY A 7 34.54 -22.39 -38.85
N ALA A 8 33.60 -21.97 -38.01
CA ALA A 8 33.59 -20.65 -37.37
C ALA A 8 34.26 -20.66 -35.98
N THR A 9 34.96 -19.58 -35.64
CA THR A 9 35.75 -19.40 -34.41
C THR A 9 35.04 -18.66 -33.28
N ASP A 10 33.84 -18.12 -33.51
CA ASP A 10 33.13 -17.26 -32.55
C ASP A 10 31.73 -17.81 -32.26
N LEU A 11 31.43 -18.03 -30.98
CA LEU A 11 30.14 -18.53 -30.48
C LEU A 11 29.45 -17.44 -29.64
N GLY A 12 28.32 -16.94 -30.13
CA GLY A 12 27.25 -16.33 -29.34
C GLY A 12 27.32 -14.83 -29.16
N HIS A 13 26.44 -14.08 -29.87
CA HIS A 13 26.15 -12.70 -29.51
C HIS A 13 24.66 -12.32 -29.53
N SER A 14 23.72 -13.25 -29.76
CA SER A 14 22.29 -12.94 -29.68
C SER A 14 21.39 -14.10 -29.20
N LEU A 15 20.32 -13.77 -28.48
CA LEU A 15 19.26 -14.72 -28.05
C LEU A 15 18.70 -15.59 -29.21
N PRO A 16 18.51 -15.06 -30.42
CA PRO A 16 18.13 -15.84 -31.60
C PRO A 16 19.14 -16.94 -31.98
N GLU A 17 20.44 -16.69 -31.85
CA GLU A 17 21.49 -17.69 -32.14
C GLU A 17 21.56 -18.77 -31.06
N LEU A 18 21.28 -18.41 -29.80
CA LEU A 18 21.11 -19.39 -28.72
C LEU A 18 19.89 -20.29 -28.98
N ILE A 19 18.80 -19.74 -29.53
CA ILE A 19 17.59 -20.50 -29.91
C ILE A 19 17.86 -21.43 -31.09
N GLU A 20 18.56 -20.98 -32.13
CA GLU A 20 19.00 -21.83 -33.24
C GLU A 20 19.95 -22.95 -32.77
N ALA A 21 20.89 -22.62 -31.88
CA ALA A 21 21.77 -23.61 -31.27
C ALA A 21 21.00 -24.65 -30.43
N LEU A 22 19.96 -24.24 -29.70
CA LEU A 22 19.08 -25.13 -28.92
C LEU A 22 18.17 -25.97 -29.80
N LYS A 23 17.70 -25.45 -30.94
CA LYS A 23 16.95 -26.21 -31.96
C LYS A 23 17.82 -27.22 -32.71
N ALA A 24 19.11 -26.94 -32.84
CA ALA A 24 20.09 -27.82 -33.48
C ALA A 24 20.53 -28.99 -32.59
N ILE A 25 20.17 -29.00 -31.29
CA ILE A 25 20.39 -30.15 -30.42
C ILE A 25 19.49 -31.30 -30.91
N PRO A 26 20.05 -32.45 -31.34
CA PRO A 26 19.25 -33.57 -31.80
C PRO A 26 18.33 -34.06 -30.68
N ASN A 27 17.04 -34.13 -30.99
CA ASN A 27 15.93 -34.40 -30.07
C ASN A 27 16.03 -35.76 -29.32
N ASP A 28 17.00 -36.60 -29.68
CA ASP A 28 17.19 -37.94 -29.13
C ASP A 28 18.15 -38.01 -27.92
N PHE A 29 18.93 -36.96 -27.62
CA PHE A 29 19.96 -37.03 -26.56
C PHE A 29 19.53 -36.53 -25.17
N VAL A 30 18.37 -35.88 -25.04
CA VAL A 30 17.84 -35.44 -23.73
C VAL A 30 16.38 -35.87 -23.60
N ARG A 31 16.17 -37.18 -23.42
CA ARG A 31 14.88 -37.72 -23.01
C ARG A 31 14.78 -37.61 -21.49
N GLY A 32 13.87 -36.76 -21.01
CA GLY A 32 13.47 -36.74 -19.61
C GLY A 32 12.83 -38.07 -19.23
N LEU A 33 13.47 -38.82 -18.35
CA LEU A 33 12.84 -39.98 -17.72
C LEU A 33 11.81 -39.43 -16.71
N LEU A 34 10.55 -39.32 -17.16
CA LEU A 34 9.33 -38.92 -16.42
C LEU A 34 8.88 -37.43 -16.53
N GLY A 35 8.86 -36.85 -17.73
CA GLY A 35 8.23 -35.55 -18.04
C GLY A 35 8.11 -35.32 -19.56
N PRO A 36 7.29 -34.36 -20.04
CA PRO A 36 6.73 -34.38 -21.40
C PRO A 36 7.78 -34.24 -22.49
N GLY A 37 8.11 -35.38 -23.11
CA GLY A 37 8.52 -35.57 -24.51
C GLY A 37 9.81 -34.92 -25.00
N THR A 38 9.96 -33.59 -24.87
CA THR A 38 11.10 -32.79 -25.36
C THR A 38 11.25 -31.50 -24.53
N LEU A 39 12.48 -30.98 -24.39
CA LEU A 39 12.76 -29.68 -23.75
C LEU A 39 11.97 -28.54 -24.40
N GLY A 40 11.84 -28.54 -25.74
CA GLY A 40 11.06 -27.55 -26.48
C GLY A 40 9.56 -27.59 -26.16
N GLY A 41 8.97 -28.77 -25.98
CA GLY A 41 7.56 -28.91 -25.61
C GLY A 41 7.27 -28.46 -24.17
N THR A 42 8.24 -28.62 -23.27
CA THR A 42 8.11 -28.18 -21.87
C THR A 42 8.16 -26.65 -21.75
N ILE A 43 9.02 -25.97 -22.53
CA ILE A 43 9.12 -24.50 -22.55
C ILE A 43 7.88 -23.86 -23.16
N LEU A 44 7.37 -24.42 -24.26
CA LEU A 44 6.12 -23.96 -24.88
C LEU A 44 4.91 -24.19 -23.96
N GLY A 45 4.87 -25.32 -23.25
CA GLY A 45 3.82 -25.58 -22.24
C GLY A 45 3.88 -24.63 -21.04
N LEU A 46 5.06 -24.16 -20.64
CA LEU A 46 5.22 -23.13 -19.60
C LEU A 46 4.74 -21.76 -20.10
N ALA A 47 5.07 -21.38 -21.33
CA ALA A 47 4.58 -20.15 -21.95
C ALA A 47 3.04 -20.16 -22.08
N ASP A 48 2.46 -21.26 -22.55
CA ASP A 48 1.01 -21.46 -22.63
C ASP A 48 0.34 -21.40 -21.24
N ALA A 49 0.98 -21.95 -20.19
CA ALA A 49 0.45 -21.90 -18.83
C ALA A 49 0.49 -20.49 -18.22
N ILE A 50 1.55 -19.71 -18.50
CA ILE A 50 1.67 -18.32 -18.02
C ILE A 50 0.65 -17.42 -18.72
N VAL A 51 0.52 -17.54 -20.05
CA VAL A 51 -0.48 -16.77 -20.81
C VAL A 51 -1.89 -17.19 -20.43
N SER A 52 -2.20 -18.49 -20.42
CA SER A 52 -3.53 -18.99 -20.07
C SER A 52 -3.95 -18.66 -18.63
N GLY A 53 -3.00 -18.68 -17.69
CA GLY A 53 -3.23 -18.25 -16.30
C GLY A 53 -3.56 -16.77 -16.18
N ALA A 54 -3.05 -15.93 -17.08
CA ALA A 54 -3.22 -14.48 -17.03
C ALA A 54 -4.42 -13.95 -17.84
N VAL A 55 -4.85 -14.62 -18.93
CA VAL A 55 -6.06 -14.23 -19.70
C VAL A 55 -7.34 -14.92 -19.22
N GLY A 56 -7.25 -15.86 -18.27
CA GLY A 56 -8.41 -16.58 -17.74
C GLY A 56 -9.09 -17.51 -18.75
N GLN A 57 -8.46 -17.77 -19.90
CA GLN A 57 -8.91 -18.73 -20.90
C GLN A 57 -7.75 -19.63 -21.31
N THR A 58 -8.03 -20.93 -21.43
CA THR A 58 -7.06 -21.94 -21.85
C THR A 58 -6.80 -21.82 -23.35
N GLY A 59 -5.72 -21.15 -23.72
CA GLY A 59 -5.22 -21.07 -25.09
C GLY A 59 -4.07 -22.04 -25.32
N THR A 60 -3.95 -22.60 -26.52
CA THR A 60 -2.79 -23.41 -26.95
C THR A 60 -2.11 -22.69 -28.12
N GLY A 61 -0.79 -22.45 -28.02
CA GLY A 61 0.01 -21.88 -29.11
C GLY A 61 0.55 -20.46 -28.88
N ALA A 62 0.63 -19.99 -27.63
CA ALA A 62 1.25 -18.72 -27.30
C ALA A 62 2.79 -18.82 -27.40
N GLY A 63 3.39 -17.88 -28.14
CA GLY A 63 4.84 -17.77 -28.23
C GLY A 63 5.41 -16.92 -27.09
N LEU A 64 6.70 -17.09 -26.79
CA LEU A 64 7.44 -16.20 -25.88
C LEU A 64 7.34 -14.69 -26.21
N PRO A 65 7.23 -14.25 -27.49
CA PRO A 65 7.00 -12.84 -27.81
C PRO A 65 5.64 -12.28 -27.35
N ASP A 66 4.63 -13.14 -27.22
CA ASP A 66 3.30 -12.75 -26.72
C ASP A 66 3.35 -12.49 -25.20
N VAL A 67 4.22 -13.21 -24.48
CA VAL A 67 4.50 -12.99 -23.05
C VAL A 67 5.15 -11.63 -22.81
N GLU A 68 6.13 -11.23 -23.62
CA GLU A 68 6.79 -9.92 -23.49
C GLU A 68 5.83 -8.75 -23.79
N THR A 69 5.03 -8.88 -24.85
CA THR A 69 4.01 -7.88 -25.21
C THR A 69 2.98 -7.72 -24.08
N PHE A 70 2.58 -8.84 -23.48
CA PHE A 70 1.62 -8.85 -22.38
C PHE A 70 2.20 -8.33 -21.06
N ILE A 71 3.46 -8.64 -20.73
CA ILE A 71 4.18 -8.02 -19.60
C ILE A 71 4.27 -6.50 -19.81
N GLY A 72 4.50 -6.04 -21.04
CA GLY A 72 4.44 -4.62 -21.40
C GLY A 72 3.07 -3.99 -21.15
N LEU A 73 1.97 -4.69 -21.47
CA LEU A 73 0.61 -4.23 -21.21
C LEU A 73 0.27 -4.21 -19.71
N ILE A 74 0.67 -5.24 -18.94
CA ILE A 74 0.54 -5.24 -17.48
C ILE A 74 1.31 -4.06 -16.88
N SER A 75 2.54 -3.81 -17.33
CA SER A 75 3.35 -2.68 -16.88
C SER A 75 2.66 -1.34 -17.18
N SER A 76 2.03 -1.20 -18.35
CA SER A 76 1.26 -0.02 -18.71
C SER A 76 0.01 0.17 -17.84
N TRP A 77 -0.77 -0.89 -17.61
CA TRP A 77 -1.96 -0.84 -16.75
C TRP A 77 -1.60 -0.61 -15.28
N ALA A 78 -0.51 -1.18 -14.80
CA ALA A 78 0.02 -0.91 -13.46
C ALA A 78 0.45 0.56 -13.32
N THR A 79 1.04 1.14 -14.37
CA THR A 79 1.42 2.57 -14.39
C THR A 79 0.20 3.49 -14.40
N GLN A 80 -0.80 3.20 -15.23
CA GLN A 80 -2.05 3.97 -15.23
C GLN A 80 -2.82 3.84 -13.91
N GLY A 81 -2.85 2.64 -13.33
CA GLY A 81 -3.41 2.40 -12.00
C GLY A 81 -2.68 3.19 -10.92
N ARG A 82 -1.35 3.25 -10.98
CA ARG A 82 -0.53 4.07 -10.08
C ARG A 82 -0.86 5.56 -10.20
N PHE A 83 -0.96 6.12 -11.41
CA PHE A 83 -1.33 7.53 -11.59
C PHE A 83 -2.76 7.84 -11.14
N ALA A 84 -3.71 6.94 -11.39
CA ALA A 84 -5.08 7.08 -10.89
C ALA A 84 -5.12 7.03 -9.36
N TRP A 85 -4.31 6.17 -8.74
CA TRP A 85 -4.20 6.07 -7.29
C TRP A 85 -3.50 7.30 -6.68
N GLU A 86 -2.43 7.79 -7.30
CA GLU A 86 -1.77 9.04 -6.92
C GLU A 86 -2.73 10.24 -7.02
N GLN A 87 -3.53 10.35 -8.08
CA GLN A 87 -4.49 11.43 -8.23
C GLN A 87 -5.69 11.31 -7.28
N ALA A 88 -6.16 10.09 -7.02
CA ALA A 88 -7.25 9.83 -6.07
C ALA A 88 -6.80 10.01 -4.61
N GLY A 89 -5.52 9.80 -4.31
CA GLY A 89 -4.94 10.00 -2.98
C GLY A 89 -4.71 11.48 -2.61
N VAL A 90 -4.85 12.43 -3.54
CA VAL A 90 -4.80 13.87 -3.23
C VAL A 90 -6.18 14.34 -2.77
N ARG A 91 -6.38 14.37 -1.46
CA ARG A 91 -7.67 14.77 -0.85
C ARG A 91 -8.05 16.23 -1.07
N ASN A 92 -7.09 17.10 -1.43
CA ASN A 92 -7.31 18.52 -1.75
C ASN A 92 -7.60 18.78 -3.24
N ASN A 93 -7.81 17.74 -4.06
CA ASN A 93 -8.03 17.89 -5.51
C ASN A 93 -9.52 18.10 -5.89
N ARG A 94 -10.38 18.41 -4.91
CA ARG A 94 -11.80 18.64 -5.17
C ARG A 94 -12.05 20.09 -5.57
N PRO A 95 -12.98 20.35 -6.52
CA PRO A 95 -13.35 21.71 -6.84
C PRO A 95 -13.98 22.39 -5.62
N ALA A 96 -13.77 23.70 -5.46
CA ALA A 96 -14.38 24.48 -4.37
C ALA A 96 -15.92 24.44 -4.37
N ASP A 97 -16.54 24.02 -5.47
CA ASP A 97 -17.99 23.78 -5.53
C ASP A 97 -18.44 22.53 -4.75
N SER A 98 -17.49 21.62 -4.44
CA SER A 98 -17.71 20.45 -3.58
C SER A 98 -17.68 20.79 -2.09
N GLY A 99 -17.11 21.93 -1.71
CA GLY A 99 -16.87 22.32 -0.32
C GLY A 99 -15.85 23.46 -0.26
N LEU A 100 -15.91 24.27 0.79
CA LEU A 100 -15.03 25.42 0.98
C LEU A 100 -13.80 25.10 1.85
N LEU A 101 -13.81 24.03 2.66
CA LEU A 101 -12.62 23.58 3.38
C LEU A 101 -11.73 22.70 2.47
N PRO A 102 -10.40 22.66 2.68
CA PRO A 102 -9.47 21.96 1.78
C PRO A 102 -9.80 20.48 1.51
N SER A 103 -10.28 19.76 2.52
CA SER A 103 -10.69 18.35 2.42
C SER A 103 -12.21 18.16 2.36
N GLU A 104 -12.98 19.26 2.22
CA GLU A 104 -14.43 19.21 2.28
C GLU A 104 -15.04 18.60 1.03
N ARG A 105 -15.99 17.72 1.28
CA ARG A 105 -16.92 17.21 0.29
C ARG A 105 -18.34 17.38 0.79
N SER A 106 -19.29 17.49 -0.12
CA SER A 106 -20.69 17.66 0.23
C SER A 106 -21.56 16.64 -0.47
N ASN A 107 -22.75 16.41 0.10
CA ASN A 107 -23.75 15.49 -0.46
C ASN A 107 -24.26 15.92 -1.85
N PHE A 108 -24.10 17.21 -2.20
CA PHE A 108 -24.25 17.73 -3.55
C PHE A 108 -23.53 19.09 -3.69
N PRO A 109 -23.14 19.50 -4.91
CA PRO A 109 -22.38 20.74 -5.11
C PRO A 109 -23.09 22.01 -4.63
N LEU A 110 -22.33 22.97 -4.11
CA LEU A 110 -22.84 24.26 -3.60
C LEU A 110 -23.65 25.02 -4.65
N SER A 111 -23.26 24.96 -5.92
CA SER A 111 -23.97 25.53 -7.07
C SER A 111 -25.40 24.99 -7.26
N SER A 112 -25.69 23.80 -6.73
CA SER A 112 -27.01 23.17 -6.83
C SER A 112 -27.97 23.58 -5.71
N ILE A 113 -27.57 24.46 -4.79
CA ILE A 113 -28.45 25.00 -3.75
C ILE A 113 -29.46 25.96 -4.38
N THR A 114 -30.74 25.62 -4.29
CA THR A 114 -31.84 26.38 -4.93
C THR A 114 -32.90 26.87 -3.96
N THR A 115 -32.92 26.35 -2.73
CA THR A 115 -34.00 26.62 -1.78
C THR A 115 -33.54 26.49 -0.32
N GLN A 116 -34.48 26.53 0.62
CA GLN A 116 -34.27 26.50 2.06
C GLN A 116 -35.44 25.80 2.77
N PHE A 117 -35.16 25.22 3.93
CA PHE A 117 -36.13 24.47 4.72
C PHE A 117 -35.98 24.76 6.21
N ASP A 118 -37.09 24.78 6.93
CA ASP A 118 -37.06 24.96 8.38
C ASP A 118 -36.98 23.61 9.10
N ILE A 119 -36.01 23.51 10.00
CA ILE A 119 -35.99 22.51 11.05
C ILE A 119 -36.88 23.06 12.16
N VAL A 120 -38.01 22.40 12.40
CA VAL A 120 -39.02 22.82 13.39
C VAL A 120 -38.90 21.93 14.65
N PRO A 121 -39.01 22.49 15.87
CA PRO A 121 -39.00 21.70 17.09
C PRO A 121 -39.99 20.52 17.06
N GLY A 122 -39.55 19.37 17.57
CA GLY A 122 -40.32 18.12 17.54
C GLY A 122 -40.19 17.32 16.24
N THR A 123 -39.55 17.89 15.22
CA THR A 123 -39.18 17.18 13.98
C THR A 123 -37.68 17.37 13.71
N SER A 124 -37.12 16.46 12.94
CA SER A 124 -35.73 16.52 12.47
C SER A 124 -35.67 16.36 10.96
N VAL A 125 -34.65 16.94 10.36
CA VAL A 125 -34.33 16.78 8.93
C VAL A 125 -33.10 15.89 8.81
N VAL A 126 -33.14 14.92 7.90
CA VAL A 126 -32.07 13.97 7.62
C VAL A 126 -31.59 14.14 6.19
N ALA A 127 -30.28 14.34 6.01
CA ALA A 127 -29.61 14.27 4.72
C ALA A 127 -28.95 12.89 4.57
N PHE A 128 -29.11 12.25 3.42
CA PHE A 128 -28.36 11.02 3.10
C PHE A 128 -27.20 11.32 2.17
N ASP A 129 -26.06 10.68 2.43
CA ASP A 129 -24.83 10.82 1.65
C ASP A 129 -24.16 9.46 1.43
N TYR A 130 -23.83 9.16 0.18
CA TYR A 130 -23.00 7.98 -0.13
C TYR A 130 -21.53 8.36 0.03
N ILE A 131 -20.80 7.53 0.77
CA ILE A 131 -19.38 7.74 0.96
C ILE A 131 -18.62 7.27 -0.28
N GLU A 132 -18.09 8.21 -1.06
CA GLU A 132 -17.31 7.90 -2.27
C GLU A 132 -15.86 7.51 -1.94
N GLU A 133 -15.29 8.14 -0.92
CA GLU A 133 -13.92 7.92 -0.45
C GLU A 133 -13.92 7.69 1.06
N SER A 134 -13.15 6.70 1.53
CA SER A 134 -12.94 6.43 2.95
C SER A 134 -12.23 7.60 3.63
N MET A 135 -12.81 8.13 4.70
CA MET A 135 -12.25 9.26 5.43
C MET A 135 -12.72 9.29 6.88
N SER A 136 -12.00 10.01 7.74
CA SER A 136 -12.50 10.32 9.08
C SER A 136 -13.49 11.48 9.02
N LEU A 137 -14.61 11.36 9.71
CA LEU A 137 -15.61 12.42 9.85
C LEU A 137 -15.13 13.43 10.90
N GLY A 138 -14.22 14.33 10.52
CA GLY A 138 -13.63 15.31 11.43
C GLY A 138 -14.51 16.54 11.66
N THR A 139 -15.13 17.04 10.61
CA THR A 139 -16.00 18.23 10.64
C THR A 139 -17.27 18.00 9.86
N ILE A 140 -18.38 18.50 10.39
CA ILE A 140 -19.66 18.59 9.68
C ILE A 140 -20.00 20.06 9.49
N SER A 141 -20.29 20.45 8.25
CA SER A 141 -20.68 21.81 7.88
C SER A 141 -22.10 21.85 7.31
N TRP A 142 -22.75 22.99 7.48
CA TRP A 142 -24.03 23.28 6.84
C TRP A 142 -24.22 24.79 6.68
N ILE A 143 -25.09 25.19 5.76
CA ILE A 143 -25.44 26.60 5.59
C ILE A 143 -26.82 26.84 6.17
N GLY A 144 -26.91 27.70 7.18
CA GLY A 144 -28.17 27.96 7.88
C GLY A 144 -28.21 29.29 8.60
N TRP A 145 -29.41 29.68 9.04
CA TRP A 145 -29.67 30.90 9.80
C TRP A 145 -30.91 30.78 10.68
N GLY A 146 -31.15 31.81 11.49
CA GLY A 146 -32.25 31.82 12.43
C GLY A 146 -31.88 31.06 13.70
N VAL A 147 -31.66 31.81 14.77
CA VAL A 147 -31.34 31.28 16.11
C VAL A 147 -32.34 31.71 17.18
N SER A 148 -33.37 32.46 16.78
CA SER A 148 -34.35 33.03 17.70
C SER A 148 -35.13 31.93 18.42
N GLY A 149 -35.08 31.93 19.75
CA GLY A 149 -35.78 30.96 20.59
C GLY A 149 -35.17 29.55 20.60
N ILE A 150 -34.04 29.32 19.93
CA ILE A 150 -33.34 28.04 19.97
C ILE A 150 -32.64 27.91 21.34
N THR A 151 -32.97 26.85 22.07
CA THR A 151 -32.34 26.53 23.35
C THR A 151 -31.30 25.42 23.24
N ALA A 152 -31.44 24.55 22.24
CA ALA A 152 -30.45 23.54 21.90
C ALA A 152 -30.48 23.17 20.42
N PHE A 153 -29.32 22.78 19.89
CA PHE A 153 -29.16 22.25 18.54
C PHE A 153 -28.26 21.01 18.59
N TYR A 154 -28.65 19.95 17.90
CA TYR A 154 -27.93 18.67 17.88
C TYR A 154 -27.78 18.14 16.46
N ILE A 155 -26.63 17.51 16.21
CA ILE A 155 -26.34 16.72 15.02
C ILE A 155 -26.14 15.27 15.45
N GLN A 156 -26.86 14.38 14.80
CA GLN A 156 -26.76 12.94 15.00
C GLN A 156 -26.39 12.29 13.69
N VAL A 157 -25.45 11.36 13.71
CA VAL A 157 -24.95 10.72 12.50
C VAL A 157 -25.13 9.22 12.62
N TYR A 158 -25.76 8.64 11.62
CA TYR A 158 -26.07 7.21 11.58
C TYR A 158 -25.49 6.55 10.33
N ARG A 159 -24.99 5.33 10.48
CA ARG A 159 -24.74 4.42 9.36
C ARG A 159 -26.02 3.66 9.04
N LEU A 160 -26.38 3.64 7.76
CA LEU A 160 -27.57 2.97 7.26
C LEU A 160 -27.27 1.51 6.86
N ASN A 161 -28.14 0.58 7.25
CA ASN A 161 -28.05 -0.81 6.80
C ASN A 161 -28.66 -0.94 5.41
N LEU A 162 -27.83 -1.14 4.38
CA LEU A 162 -28.29 -1.21 2.98
C LEU A 162 -29.29 -2.34 2.69
N THR A 163 -29.37 -3.38 3.55
CA THR A 163 -30.32 -4.48 3.40
C THR A 163 -31.71 -4.12 3.91
N THR A 164 -31.79 -3.51 5.11
CA THR A 164 -33.09 -3.19 5.75
C THR A 164 -33.56 -1.77 5.45
N GLY A 165 -32.63 -0.86 5.13
CA GLY A 165 -32.87 0.57 4.99
C GLY A 165 -33.01 1.31 6.32
N ASP A 166 -32.72 0.66 7.45
CA ASP A 166 -32.76 1.28 8.77
C ASP A 166 -31.50 2.11 9.02
N LEU A 167 -31.64 3.22 9.75
CA LEU A 167 -30.50 3.88 10.37
C LEU A 167 -30.08 3.01 11.57
N SER A 168 -29.22 2.03 11.33
CA SER A 168 -29.00 0.91 12.24
C SER A 168 -27.98 1.18 13.33
N GLU A 169 -27.02 2.06 13.07
CA GLU A 169 -25.90 2.33 13.98
C GLU A 169 -25.71 3.84 14.14
N LEU A 170 -25.84 4.32 15.39
CA LEU A 170 -25.46 5.68 15.76
C LEU A 170 -23.93 5.76 15.84
N ILE A 171 -23.31 6.43 14.88
CA ILE A 171 -21.84 6.60 14.83
C ILE A 171 -21.37 7.89 15.50
N HIS A 172 -22.23 8.91 15.59
CA HIS A 172 -21.92 10.14 16.33
C HIS A 172 -23.17 10.82 16.89
N GLN A 173 -23.03 11.38 18.08
CA GLN A 173 -24.01 12.27 18.71
C GLN A 173 -23.30 13.52 19.20
N SER A 174 -23.68 14.68 18.69
CA SER A 174 -23.12 15.95 19.18
C SER A 174 -23.60 16.26 20.60
N PRO A 175 -22.81 16.99 21.41
CA PRO A 175 -23.34 17.73 22.54
C PRO A 175 -24.30 18.83 22.06
N ASN A 176 -24.85 19.64 22.98
CA ASN A 176 -25.59 20.83 22.58
C ASN A 176 -24.63 21.82 21.90
N ILE A 177 -24.79 22.00 20.59
CA ILE A 177 -23.93 22.87 19.77
C ILE A 177 -24.63 24.17 19.37
N VAL A 178 -25.64 24.63 20.14
CA VAL A 178 -26.31 25.91 19.89
C VAL A 178 -25.32 27.09 19.79
N GLY A 179 -24.19 27.03 20.51
CA GLY A 179 -23.14 28.04 20.46
C GLY A 179 -22.33 28.07 19.15
N VAL A 180 -22.42 27.04 18.32
CA VAL A 180 -21.79 26.98 16.99
C VAL A 180 -22.63 27.74 15.95
N LEU A 181 -23.94 27.90 16.21
CA LEU A 181 -24.82 28.62 15.29
C LEU A 181 -24.43 30.10 15.21
N ASN A 182 -24.23 30.58 13.99
CA ASN A 182 -23.94 31.99 13.78
C ASN A 182 -25.17 32.85 14.12
N SER A 183 -25.11 33.53 15.26
CA SER A 183 -26.20 34.38 15.77
C SER A 183 -26.44 35.65 14.93
N SER A 184 -25.49 36.05 14.10
CA SER A 184 -25.62 37.19 13.18
C SER A 184 -26.26 36.82 11.83
N ALA A 185 -26.35 35.52 11.52
CA ALA A 185 -27.00 35.04 10.31
C ALA A 185 -28.52 35.27 10.41
N THR A 186 -28.98 36.32 9.75
CA THR A 186 -30.40 36.73 9.70
C THR A 186 -30.93 36.87 8.26
N SER A 187 -30.05 36.65 7.27
CA SER A 187 -30.34 36.78 5.84
C SER A 187 -30.67 35.40 5.22
N PRO A 188 -31.52 35.35 4.18
CA PRO A 188 -31.76 34.13 3.37
C PRO A 188 -30.51 33.53 2.70
N GLN A 189 -29.38 34.24 2.71
CA GLN A 189 -28.09 33.69 2.26
C GLN A 189 -27.50 32.69 3.26
N GLY A 190 -27.90 32.76 4.53
CA GLY A 190 -27.35 31.92 5.60
C GLY A 190 -25.93 32.29 6.02
N ALA A 191 -25.40 31.53 6.96
CA ALA A 191 -23.97 31.48 7.25
C ALA A 191 -23.48 30.03 7.18
N PHE A 192 -22.20 29.85 6.86
CA PHE A 192 -21.52 28.58 7.04
C PHE A 192 -21.34 28.33 8.53
N ASN A 193 -21.92 27.24 9.02
CA ASN A 193 -21.74 26.74 10.37
C ASN A 193 -20.91 25.46 10.27
N THR A 194 -19.91 25.33 11.13
CA THR A 194 -19.00 24.18 11.16
C THR A 194 -18.91 23.63 12.57
N TYR A 195 -19.09 22.32 12.70
CA TYR A 195 -18.96 21.61 13.96
C TYR A 195 -17.86 20.56 13.84
N GLU A 196 -16.84 20.70 14.68
CA GLU A 196 -15.71 19.76 14.78
C GLU A 196 -16.02 18.65 15.78
N LEU A 197 -15.74 17.41 15.37
CA LEU A 197 -15.98 16.22 16.16
C LEU A 197 -14.75 15.94 17.04
N ALA A 198 -14.96 15.91 18.36
CA ALA A 198 -13.89 15.63 19.32
C ALA A 198 -13.27 14.22 19.19
N SER A 199 -14.03 13.28 18.62
CA SER A 199 -13.56 11.93 18.29
C SER A 199 -14.11 11.55 16.91
N PRO A 200 -13.36 11.80 15.83
CA PRO A 200 -13.80 11.56 14.46
C PRO A 200 -14.01 10.06 14.18
N PRO A 201 -15.25 9.59 13.90
CA PRO A 201 -15.45 8.21 13.46
C PRO A 201 -15.00 8.04 12.00
N GLY A 202 -14.43 6.87 11.67
CA GLY A 202 -14.11 6.51 10.29
C GLY A 202 -15.36 6.14 9.50
N VAL A 203 -15.50 6.72 8.30
CA VAL A 203 -16.50 6.34 7.29
C VAL A 203 -15.79 5.72 6.09
N VAL A 204 -16.36 4.65 5.54
CA VAL A 204 -15.70 3.85 4.49
C VAL A 204 -16.42 4.05 3.16
N ALA A 205 -15.68 4.03 2.04
CA ALA A 205 -16.27 4.05 0.71
C ALA A 205 -17.35 2.97 0.55
N GLY A 206 -18.53 3.36 0.07
CA GLY A 206 -19.73 2.52 -0.04
C GLY A 206 -20.69 2.60 1.15
N ASP A 207 -20.28 3.18 2.29
CA ASP A 207 -21.20 3.47 3.39
C ASP A 207 -22.28 4.48 2.95
N LEU A 208 -23.49 4.33 3.48
CA LEU A 208 -24.56 5.32 3.35
C LEU A 208 -24.81 5.94 4.71
N ILE A 209 -24.53 7.24 4.83
CA ILE A 209 -24.58 7.98 6.10
C ILE A 209 -25.79 8.91 6.12
N GLY A 210 -26.49 8.94 7.26
CA GLY A 210 -27.59 9.85 7.53
C GLY A 210 -27.20 10.93 8.54
N TYR A 211 -27.14 12.18 8.10
CA TYR A 211 -26.91 13.36 8.95
C TYR A 211 -28.23 13.96 9.39
N ARG A 212 -28.55 13.83 10.68
CA ARG A 212 -29.81 14.26 11.28
C ARG A 212 -29.61 15.54 12.09
N PHE A 213 -30.31 16.60 11.71
CA PHE A 213 -30.31 17.89 12.42
C PHE A 213 -31.57 18.04 13.28
N VAL A 214 -31.38 18.46 14.53
CA VAL A 214 -32.44 18.60 15.53
C VAL A 214 -32.33 19.97 16.20
N THR A 215 -33.44 20.72 16.22
CA THR A 215 -33.56 21.96 16.97
C THR A 215 -34.53 21.81 18.16
N VAL A 216 -34.30 22.58 19.22
CA VAL A 216 -35.16 22.65 20.40
C VAL A 216 -35.55 24.10 20.69
N GLY A 217 -36.82 24.33 21.01
CA GLY A 217 -37.36 25.65 21.34
C GLY A 217 -37.77 26.45 20.11
N GLY A 218 -36.82 26.79 19.25
CA GLY A 218 -37.02 27.63 18.05
C GLY A 218 -36.69 26.91 16.74
N ASN A 219 -37.04 27.54 15.61
CA ASN A 219 -36.75 27.01 14.28
C ASN A 219 -35.33 27.41 13.82
N HIS A 220 -34.67 26.51 13.10
CA HIS A 220 -33.44 26.81 12.36
C HIS A 220 -33.65 26.55 10.87
N THR A 221 -33.32 27.51 10.01
CA THR A 221 -33.46 27.35 8.56
C THR A 221 -32.15 26.85 7.97
N ILE A 222 -32.21 25.80 7.15
CA ILE A 222 -31.07 25.20 6.43
C ILE A 222 -31.24 25.35 4.91
N ARG A 223 -30.16 25.67 4.21
CA ARG A 223 -30.12 25.75 2.74
C ARG A 223 -30.12 24.34 2.13
N GLY A 224 -30.69 24.22 0.93
CA GLY A 224 -30.61 22.97 0.19
C GLY A 224 -31.23 23.03 -1.20
N ARG A 225 -31.67 21.88 -1.70
CA ARG A 225 -32.32 21.74 -3.01
C ARG A 225 -33.53 20.84 -2.95
N VAL A 226 -34.46 21.02 -3.89
CA VAL A 226 -35.56 20.07 -4.11
C VAL A 226 -35.16 19.14 -5.24
N SER A 227 -35.18 17.83 -5.01
CA SER A 227 -34.84 16.86 -6.07
C SER A 227 -35.96 16.72 -7.11
N GLY A 228 -37.22 16.78 -6.69
CA GLY A 228 -38.37 16.69 -7.61
C GLY A 228 -38.48 15.34 -8.34
N LEU A 229 -37.83 14.29 -7.82
CA LEU A 229 -37.80 12.96 -8.42
C LEU A 229 -38.85 12.05 -7.80
N PRO A 230 -39.34 11.03 -8.53
CA PRO A 230 -40.22 10.01 -7.95
C PRO A 230 -39.50 9.23 -6.84
N LEU A 231 -40.27 8.83 -5.83
CA LEU A 231 -39.75 8.01 -4.73
C LEU A 231 -39.42 6.59 -5.22
N SER A 232 -38.25 6.08 -4.86
CA SER A 232 -37.87 4.70 -5.15
C SER A 232 -38.48 3.74 -4.12
N THR A 233 -39.07 2.65 -4.58
CA THR A 233 -39.64 1.60 -3.72
C THR A 233 -38.68 0.43 -3.48
N ILE A 234 -37.59 0.34 -4.26
CA ILE A 234 -36.63 -0.77 -4.22
C ILE A 234 -35.28 -0.38 -3.61
N ALA A 235 -34.94 0.92 -3.61
CA ALA A 235 -33.68 1.39 -3.07
C ALA A 235 -33.67 1.36 -1.52
N PRO A 236 -32.48 1.22 -0.89
CA PRO A 236 -32.35 1.28 0.57
C PRO A 236 -32.96 2.56 1.14
N ILE A 237 -32.70 3.70 0.49
CA ILE A 237 -33.35 5.00 0.73
C ILE A 237 -34.36 5.30 -0.38
N ALA A 238 -35.58 5.70 0.01
CA ALA A 238 -36.62 6.05 -0.97
C ALA A 238 -36.42 7.45 -1.58
N ALA A 239 -35.70 8.32 -0.88
CA ALA A 239 -35.33 9.66 -1.30
C ALA A 239 -33.98 10.07 -0.66
N PRO A 240 -33.24 11.01 -1.26
CA PRO A 240 -31.97 11.53 -0.75
C PRO A 240 -32.07 12.35 0.55
N ALA A 241 -33.29 12.60 1.04
CA ALA A 241 -33.51 13.19 2.35
C ALA A 241 -34.76 12.60 3.02
N ALA A 242 -34.92 12.89 4.30
CA ALA A 242 -36.10 12.49 5.05
C ALA A 242 -36.37 13.40 6.24
N THR A 243 -37.56 13.25 6.81
CA THR A 243 -37.89 13.79 8.13
C THR A 243 -38.18 12.66 9.11
N HIS A 244 -37.89 12.92 10.38
CA HIS A 244 -38.16 11.98 11.46
C HIS A 244 -38.67 12.74 12.69
N PRO A 245 -39.76 12.30 13.34
CA PRO A 245 -40.26 12.92 14.57
C PRO A 245 -39.25 12.76 15.71
N VAL A 246 -39.05 13.81 16.50
CA VAL A 246 -38.16 13.76 17.67
C VAL A 246 -39.00 13.40 18.88
N THR A 247 -39.05 12.10 19.20
CA THR A 247 -39.73 11.58 20.39
C THR A 247 -38.72 11.33 21.52
N GLY A 248 -39.01 11.83 22.73
CA GLY A 248 -38.14 11.67 23.89
C GLY A 248 -37.31 12.92 24.20
N THR A 249 -36.25 12.76 25.01
CA THR A 249 -35.35 13.85 25.39
C THR A 249 -34.49 14.25 24.19
N PRO A 250 -34.56 15.50 23.67
CA PRO A 250 -33.89 15.89 22.43
C PRO A 250 -32.36 15.69 22.38
N GLY A 251 -31.70 15.63 23.55
CA GLY A 251 -30.26 15.38 23.69
C GLY A 251 -29.87 13.90 23.75
N THR A 252 -30.81 12.96 23.62
CA THR A 252 -30.54 11.52 23.66
C THR A 252 -30.98 10.89 22.33
N ALA A 253 -30.01 10.58 21.48
CA ALA A 253 -30.27 9.88 20.22
C ALA A 253 -30.69 8.42 20.48
N PRO A 254 -31.69 7.90 19.76
CA PRO A 254 -31.92 6.46 19.72
C PRO A 254 -30.72 5.76 19.06
N SER A 255 -30.40 4.54 19.48
CA SER A 255 -29.28 3.76 18.90
C SER A 255 -29.55 3.33 17.45
N SER A 256 -30.83 3.22 17.08
CA SER A 256 -31.28 2.93 15.72
C SER A 256 -32.64 3.56 15.43
N ILE A 257 -32.92 3.81 14.16
CA ILE A 257 -34.21 4.31 13.68
C ILE A 257 -34.66 3.43 12.52
N ALA A 258 -35.83 2.80 12.68
CA ALA A 258 -36.41 1.96 11.65
C ALA A 258 -36.82 2.76 10.40
N LYS A 259 -36.67 2.18 9.22
CA LYS A 259 -37.06 2.78 7.93
C LYS A 259 -38.51 3.26 7.94
N THR A 260 -39.42 2.53 8.60
CA THR A 260 -40.85 2.88 8.69
C THR A 260 -41.14 4.09 9.57
N ALA A 261 -40.22 4.47 10.46
CA ALA A 261 -40.33 5.68 11.28
C ALA A 261 -39.88 6.94 10.54
N ILE A 262 -39.18 6.77 9.42
CA ILE A 262 -38.62 7.84 8.61
C ILE A 262 -39.58 8.17 7.47
N THR A 263 -39.90 9.46 7.31
CA THR A 263 -40.75 9.94 6.19
C THR A 263 -39.85 10.47 5.08
N PRO A 264 -39.83 9.84 3.89
CA PRO A 264 -39.00 10.30 2.77
C PRO A 264 -39.34 11.74 2.38
N SER A 265 -38.31 12.53 2.07
CA SER A 265 -38.42 13.94 1.71
C SER A 265 -37.62 14.25 0.45
N GLN A 266 -38.18 15.08 -0.42
CA GLN A 266 -37.49 15.60 -1.60
C GLN A 266 -36.70 16.88 -1.30
N ASN A 267 -36.82 17.39 -0.08
CA ASN A 267 -36.13 18.58 0.42
C ASN A 267 -34.80 18.17 1.01
N ILE A 268 -33.72 18.32 0.24
CA ILE A 268 -32.39 17.83 0.60
C ILE A 268 -31.59 18.98 1.21
N PRO A 269 -31.30 18.96 2.52
CA PRO A 269 -30.39 19.94 3.11
C PRO A 269 -28.97 19.73 2.57
N TRP A 270 -28.24 20.83 2.40
CA TRP A 270 -26.82 20.77 2.06
C TRP A 270 -26.01 20.44 3.31
N VAL A 271 -25.12 19.45 3.20
CA VAL A 271 -24.21 19.04 4.26
C VAL A 271 -22.83 18.83 3.66
N GLY A 272 -21.82 19.45 4.25
CA GLY A 272 -20.42 19.18 3.97
C GLY A 272 -19.77 18.36 5.09
N ILE A 273 -18.82 17.52 4.72
CA ILE A 273 -17.95 16.80 5.64
C ILE A 273 -16.49 17.01 5.25
N ALA A 274 -15.63 17.16 6.24
CA ALA A 274 -14.19 17.32 6.06
C ALA A 274 -13.43 16.54 7.13
N VAL A 275 -12.14 16.26 6.89
CA VAL A 275 -11.26 15.68 7.91
C VAL A 275 -10.81 16.75 8.92
N ASP A 276 -10.66 17.99 8.48
CA ASP A 276 -10.13 19.11 9.27
C ASP A 276 -10.75 20.46 8.83
N THR A 277 -10.82 21.42 9.76
CA THR A 277 -11.29 22.80 9.58
C THR A 277 -10.25 23.76 9.00
N GLY A 278 -8.99 23.34 8.85
CA GLY A 278 -7.97 24.14 8.15
C GLY A 278 -6.60 24.24 8.81
N SER A 279 -6.16 23.23 9.57
CA SER A 279 -4.73 23.10 9.90
C SER A 279 -3.91 22.47 8.76
N GLY A 280 -4.58 21.87 7.77
CA GLY A 280 -3.97 21.57 6.47
C GLY A 280 -2.77 20.63 6.57
N SER A 281 -2.87 19.51 7.28
CA SER A 281 -2.04 18.39 6.86
C SER A 281 -2.56 17.97 5.48
N ASP A 282 -1.77 18.17 4.43
CA ASP A 282 -2.06 17.54 3.14
C ASP A 282 -2.12 16.03 3.37
N HIS A 283 -3.32 15.47 3.50
CA HIS A 283 -3.48 14.05 3.73
C HIS A 283 -3.18 13.35 2.40
N HIS A 284 -1.96 12.84 2.27
CA HIS A 284 -1.51 11.99 1.18
C HIS A 284 -1.42 10.56 1.68
N ASP A 285 -1.95 9.61 0.91
CA ASP A 285 -1.70 8.21 1.15
C ASP A 285 -0.21 7.88 0.94
N PRO A 286 0.35 6.88 1.66
CA PRO A 286 1.76 6.55 1.52
C PRO A 286 2.12 6.15 0.10
N PHE A 287 3.12 6.82 -0.46
CA PHE A 287 3.64 6.51 -1.78
C PHE A 287 4.79 5.52 -1.66
N GLN A 288 4.70 4.37 -2.32
CA GLN A 288 5.73 3.33 -2.28
C GLN A 288 6.39 3.13 -3.65
N GLN A 289 7.71 2.96 -3.67
CA GLN A 289 8.45 2.68 -4.89
C GLN A 289 9.63 1.73 -4.66
N VAL A 290 9.84 0.82 -5.62
CA VAL A 290 10.99 -0.09 -5.70
C VAL A 290 12.06 0.52 -6.61
N LEU A 291 13.33 0.48 -6.19
CA LEU A 291 14.48 0.99 -6.95
C LEU A 291 15.36 -0.18 -7.38
N THR A 292 15.27 -0.55 -8.67
CA THR A 292 15.95 -1.73 -9.23
C THR A 292 17.30 -1.42 -9.88
N GLY A 293 17.62 -0.13 -10.09
CA GLY A 293 18.87 0.35 -10.66
C GLY A 293 19.09 1.83 -10.33
N PRO A 294 20.26 2.41 -10.64
CA PRO A 294 20.63 3.74 -10.20
C PRO A 294 19.57 4.79 -10.56
N THR A 295 19.04 5.48 -9.56
CA THR A 295 17.89 6.38 -9.72
C THR A 295 18.02 7.56 -8.75
N THR A 296 17.57 8.73 -9.18
CA THR A 296 17.40 9.91 -8.34
C THR A 296 15.93 10.30 -8.29
N ILE A 297 15.41 10.54 -7.09
CA ILE A 297 13.99 10.87 -6.86
C ILE A 297 13.92 12.06 -5.91
N PRO A 298 13.23 13.17 -6.28
CA PRO A 298 12.98 14.25 -5.35
C PRO A 298 12.00 13.79 -4.26
N ILE A 299 12.29 14.16 -3.01
CA ILE A 299 11.34 14.00 -1.90
C ILE A 299 10.20 14.97 -2.13
N ALA A 300 8.97 14.48 -2.11
CA ALA A 300 7.80 15.32 -2.30
C ALA A 300 7.65 16.33 -1.16
N ASP A 301 7.26 17.58 -1.48
CA ASP A 301 7.18 18.67 -0.50
C ASP A 301 6.19 18.38 0.64
N TRP A 302 5.15 17.60 0.36
CA TRP A 302 4.13 17.22 1.34
C TRP A 302 4.58 16.15 2.35
N CYS A 303 5.67 15.43 2.08
CA CYS A 303 6.11 14.25 2.83
C CYS A 303 6.86 14.65 4.10
N ASP A 304 6.46 14.11 5.24
CA ASP A 304 7.12 14.37 6.55
C ASP A 304 8.13 13.27 6.89
N HIS A 305 7.89 12.04 6.45
CA HIS A 305 8.77 10.90 6.74
C HIS A 305 9.03 10.06 5.49
N VAL A 306 10.29 9.64 5.33
CA VAL A 306 10.74 8.72 4.30
C VAL A 306 11.20 7.43 4.98
N ASP A 307 10.45 6.35 4.79
CA ASP A 307 10.90 5.01 5.21
C ASP A 307 11.67 4.38 4.05
N ALA A 308 12.80 3.76 4.35
CA ALA A 308 13.61 3.06 3.38
C ALA A 308 14.03 1.69 3.89
N VAL A 309 14.04 0.72 2.96
CA VAL A 309 14.57 -0.61 3.17
C VAL A 309 15.58 -0.89 2.07
N VAL A 310 16.78 -1.33 2.43
CA VAL A 310 17.83 -1.72 1.46
C VAL A 310 18.25 -3.15 1.76
N VAL A 311 18.39 -3.96 0.72
CA VAL A 311 19.02 -5.28 0.80
C VAL A 311 20.37 -5.24 0.08
N GLY A 312 21.40 -5.81 0.73
CA GLY A 312 22.74 -5.93 0.17
C GLY A 312 22.82 -6.99 -0.93
N GLU A 313 23.97 -7.08 -1.58
CA GLU A 313 24.24 -8.11 -2.58
C GLU A 313 24.40 -9.48 -1.93
N GLY A 314 24.04 -10.55 -2.62
CA GLY A 314 24.38 -11.90 -2.18
C GLY A 314 25.86 -12.19 -2.39
N GLY A 315 26.42 -13.10 -1.60
CA GLY A 315 27.78 -13.59 -1.82
C GLY A 315 27.87 -14.59 -2.98
N ASP A 316 29.02 -14.63 -3.63
CA ASP A 316 29.30 -15.58 -4.72
C ASP A 316 29.50 -17.01 -4.20
N GLY A 317 29.14 -18.01 -4.99
CA GLY A 317 29.44 -19.41 -4.69
C GLY A 317 30.93 -19.74 -4.89
N ALA A 318 31.48 -20.59 -4.03
CA ALA A 318 32.82 -21.14 -4.21
C ALA A 318 32.88 -22.11 -5.42
N PRO A 319 34.05 -22.29 -6.04
CA PRO A 319 34.23 -23.28 -7.09
C PRO A 319 34.17 -24.71 -6.54
N GLY A 320 33.68 -25.64 -7.37
CA GLY A 320 33.72 -27.09 -7.11
C GLY A 320 34.82 -27.79 -7.90
N PHE A 321 35.24 -28.96 -7.43
CA PHE A 321 36.23 -29.81 -8.12
C PHE A 321 36.02 -31.30 -7.78
N ALA A 322 36.49 -32.20 -8.64
CA ALA A 322 36.33 -33.65 -8.59
C ALA A 322 36.01 -34.26 -7.20
N GLY A 323 34.73 -34.57 -6.97
CA GLY A 323 34.22 -35.20 -5.75
C GLY A 323 33.77 -34.23 -4.65
N PHE A 324 33.93 -32.93 -4.86
CA PHE A 324 33.57 -31.87 -3.93
C PHE A 324 32.79 -30.74 -4.61
N TYR A 325 31.60 -30.42 -4.08
CA TYR A 325 30.89 -29.19 -4.45
C TYR A 325 31.59 -27.98 -3.84
N GLY A 326 31.54 -26.83 -4.52
CA GLY A 326 31.84 -25.56 -3.86
C GLY A 326 30.79 -25.24 -2.80
N ASN A 327 31.15 -24.50 -1.76
CA ASN A 327 30.15 -23.99 -0.81
C ASN A 327 29.40 -22.79 -1.41
N ALA A 328 28.12 -22.64 -1.08
CA ALA A 328 27.36 -21.46 -1.50
C ALA A 328 27.80 -20.22 -0.71
N GLY A 329 27.54 -19.03 -1.26
CA GLY A 329 27.65 -17.78 -0.52
C GLY A 329 26.54 -17.62 0.53
N THR A 330 26.59 -16.53 1.29
CA THR A 330 25.50 -16.12 2.19
C THR A 330 24.63 -15.04 1.53
N PRO A 331 23.34 -14.93 1.90
CA PRO A 331 22.48 -13.86 1.40
C PRO A 331 22.92 -12.49 1.94
N GLY A 332 22.59 -11.42 1.22
CA GLY A 332 22.68 -10.07 1.76
C GLY A 332 21.68 -9.87 2.92
N SER A 333 21.88 -8.85 3.74
CA SER A 333 20.95 -8.50 4.82
C SER A 333 20.09 -7.29 4.46
N PHE A 334 18.90 -7.24 5.05
CA PHE A 334 18.06 -6.04 5.03
C PHE A 334 18.55 -5.04 6.09
N THR A 335 18.58 -3.78 5.72
CA THR A 335 18.76 -2.64 6.63
C THR A 335 17.60 -1.69 6.40
N THR A 336 17.08 -1.08 7.47
CA THR A 336 15.92 -0.18 7.42
C THR A 336 16.25 1.16 8.07
N VAL A 337 15.69 2.25 7.56
CA VAL A 337 15.81 3.59 8.17
C VAL A 337 14.54 4.40 7.94
N THR A 338 14.27 5.32 8.85
CA THR A 338 13.28 6.38 8.67
C THR A 338 13.98 7.74 8.71
N TRP A 339 13.89 8.50 7.64
CA TRP A 339 14.32 9.91 7.62
C TRP A 339 13.12 10.81 7.85
N VAL A 340 13.27 11.76 8.78
CA VAL A 340 12.22 12.68 9.20
C VAL A 340 12.55 14.10 8.74
N ARG A 341 11.58 14.79 8.14
CA ARG A 341 11.68 16.20 7.77
C ARG A 341 11.99 17.05 9.00
N ASP A 342 12.77 18.11 8.80
CA ASP A 342 13.27 19.02 9.84
C ASP A 342 14.22 18.38 10.87
N THR A 343 14.49 17.08 10.75
CA THR A 343 15.55 16.38 11.50
C THR A 343 16.68 15.95 10.56
N HIS A 344 16.34 15.25 9.49
CA HIS A 344 17.29 14.65 8.55
C HIS A 344 17.38 15.42 7.22
N PHE A 345 16.30 16.07 6.80
CA PHE A 345 16.27 16.87 5.57
C PHE A 345 15.33 18.07 5.71
N THR A 346 15.66 19.16 5.01
CA THR A 346 14.85 20.38 4.95
C THR A 346 14.79 20.89 3.50
N GLY A 347 13.66 21.49 3.13
CA GLY A 347 13.46 22.01 1.77
C GLY A 347 13.51 20.93 0.66
N PRO A 348 13.76 21.32 -0.60
CA PRO A 348 13.80 20.41 -1.73
C PRO A 348 15.04 19.50 -1.62
N THR A 349 14.81 18.23 -1.32
CA THR A 349 15.86 17.22 -1.11
C THR A 349 15.72 16.09 -2.12
N ILE A 350 16.83 15.53 -2.58
CA ILE A 350 16.87 14.43 -3.56
C ILE A 350 17.41 13.16 -2.90
N ILE A 351 16.67 12.07 -3.02
CA ILE A 351 17.13 10.73 -2.70
C ILE A 351 17.91 10.19 -3.89
N THR A 352 19.08 9.61 -3.62
CA THR A 352 19.94 8.96 -4.62
C THR A 352 20.14 7.50 -4.25
N TRP A 353 19.83 6.62 -5.20
CA TRP A 353 20.22 5.22 -5.19
C TRP A 353 21.28 5.02 -6.28
N ASP A 354 22.47 4.56 -5.90
CA ASP A 354 23.58 4.32 -6.83
C ASP A 354 23.68 2.86 -7.32
N GLY A 355 22.79 1.99 -6.85
CA GLY A 355 22.84 0.54 -7.09
C GLY A 355 23.24 -0.28 -5.86
N HIS A 356 23.82 0.34 -4.83
CA HIS A 356 24.26 -0.31 -3.60
C HIS A 356 23.89 0.46 -2.33
N THR A 357 23.94 1.79 -2.39
CA THR A 357 23.69 2.70 -1.27
C THR A 357 22.54 3.65 -1.59
N LEU A 358 21.62 3.80 -0.63
CA LEU A 358 20.56 4.79 -0.67
C LEU A 358 20.96 5.98 0.20
N SER A 359 20.85 7.20 -0.32
CA SER A 359 21.33 8.39 0.39
C SER A 359 20.46 9.62 0.16
N ILE A 360 20.49 10.50 1.16
CA ILE A 360 20.10 11.90 1.09
C ILE A 360 21.33 12.74 1.51
N PRO A 361 21.36 14.06 1.30
CA PRO A 361 22.47 14.88 1.78
C PRO A 361 22.73 14.66 3.28
N GLY A 362 23.91 14.16 3.63
CA GLY A 362 24.35 13.94 5.02
C GLY A 362 23.97 12.59 5.64
N PHE A 363 23.13 11.78 5.00
CA PHE A 363 22.71 10.47 5.54
C PHE A 363 22.69 9.39 4.45
N SER A 364 23.09 8.17 4.80
CA SER A 364 23.12 7.04 3.87
C SER A 364 22.83 5.72 4.60
N ILE A 365 22.29 4.78 3.84
CA ILE A 365 22.03 3.41 4.27
C ILE A 365 22.43 2.44 3.15
N ALA A 366 23.02 1.32 3.53
CA ALA A 366 23.29 0.18 2.67
C ALA A 366 22.90 -1.11 3.39
N GLY A 367 22.53 -2.13 2.62
CA GLY A 367 22.40 -3.49 3.15
C GLY A 367 23.78 -4.13 3.31
N ASN A 368 23.94 -5.04 4.28
CA ASN A 368 25.20 -5.78 4.35
C ASN A 368 25.24 -6.80 3.22
N ASN A 369 26.37 -6.86 2.53
CA ASN A 369 26.58 -7.87 1.50
C ASN A 369 26.78 -9.25 2.14
N GLY A 370 26.36 -10.27 1.42
CA GLY A 370 26.66 -11.64 1.74
C GLY A 370 28.13 -11.97 1.54
N ASP A 371 28.64 -12.86 2.37
CA ASP A 371 29.97 -13.41 2.27
C ASP A 371 30.05 -14.44 1.14
N ASN A 372 31.16 -14.41 0.42
CA ASN A 372 31.43 -15.42 -0.59
C ASN A 372 31.60 -16.80 0.05
N GLY A 373 31.08 -17.82 -0.62
CA GLY A 373 31.27 -19.21 -0.26
C GLY A 373 32.75 -19.55 -0.22
N SER A 374 33.17 -20.22 0.84
CA SER A 374 34.57 -20.63 1.03
C SER A 374 34.69 -22.15 1.19
N GLY A 375 35.72 -22.72 0.58
CA GLY A 375 36.00 -24.15 0.64
C GLY A 375 35.01 -25.00 -0.16
N THR A 376 35.07 -26.31 0.10
CA THR A 376 34.31 -27.31 -0.64
C THR A 376 33.72 -28.35 0.30
N ARG A 377 32.62 -28.99 -0.12
CA ARG A 377 31.92 -30.05 0.61
C ARG A 377 31.89 -31.33 -0.20
N LEU A 378 32.02 -32.47 0.48
CA LEU A 378 31.97 -33.79 -0.17
C LEU A 378 30.63 -33.99 -0.89
N ALA A 379 30.67 -34.50 -2.12
CA ALA A 379 29.48 -34.70 -2.95
C ALA A 379 28.41 -35.59 -2.28
N ILE A 380 28.83 -36.54 -1.44
CA ILE A 380 27.93 -37.46 -0.72
C ILE A 380 27.06 -36.74 0.32
N LEU A 381 27.45 -35.53 0.75
CA LEU A 381 26.72 -34.75 1.74
C LEU A 381 25.58 -33.93 1.13
N GLY A 382 25.35 -34.02 -0.19
CA GLY A 382 24.32 -33.28 -0.91
C GLY A 382 24.81 -31.96 -1.52
N ALA A 383 24.06 -31.44 -2.47
CA ALA A 383 24.38 -30.18 -3.16
C ALA A 383 24.27 -28.97 -2.21
N PRO A 384 25.10 -27.93 -2.39
CA PRO A 384 24.92 -26.64 -1.74
C PRO A 384 23.62 -25.97 -2.21
N VAL A 385 23.10 -25.06 -1.38
CA VAL A 385 21.98 -24.18 -1.71
C VAL A 385 22.40 -22.76 -1.34
N GLY A 386 22.39 -21.85 -2.31
CA GLY A 386 22.53 -20.43 -2.05
C GLY A 386 21.23 -19.91 -1.47
N ARG A 387 21.25 -19.38 -0.25
CA ARG A 387 20.01 -18.95 0.42
C ARG A 387 19.57 -17.57 -0.02
N GLY A 388 18.27 -17.34 0.01
CA GLY A 388 17.64 -16.04 -0.13
C GLY A 388 17.59 -15.25 1.18
N PRO A 389 17.58 -13.90 1.14
CA PRO A 389 17.40 -13.06 2.33
C PRO A 389 15.98 -13.09 2.89
N GLY A 390 15.00 -13.63 2.15
CA GLY A 390 13.60 -13.70 2.58
C GLY A 390 12.86 -12.37 2.40
N THR A 391 11.77 -12.17 3.15
CA THR A 391 10.94 -10.97 3.07
C THR A 391 10.95 -10.19 4.37
N THR A 392 11.03 -8.87 4.28
CA THR A 392 10.99 -7.96 5.43
C THR A 392 9.88 -6.94 5.25
N THR A 393 9.17 -6.62 6.33
CA THR A 393 8.17 -5.55 6.35
C THR A 393 8.60 -4.50 7.36
N TYR A 394 8.67 -3.24 6.95
CA TYR A 394 9.04 -2.11 7.79
C TYR A 394 8.04 -0.97 7.59
N ASN A 395 7.37 -0.51 8.64
CA ASN A 395 6.40 0.59 8.57
C ASN A 395 5.33 0.43 7.46
N GLY A 396 4.89 -0.81 7.22
CA GLY A 396 3.93 -1.15 6.15
C GLY A 396 4.53 -1.31 4.74
N LEU A 397 5.81 -0.97 4.55
CA LEU A 397 6.56 -1.22 3.32
C LEU A 397 7.06 -2.67 3.30
N LYS A 398 6.54 -3.47 2.37
CA LYS A 398 6.94 -4.88 2.18
C LYS A 398 8.08 -4.99 1.16
N ALA A 399 9.27 -5.35 1.63
CA ALA A 399 10.42 -5.67 0.81
C ALA A 399 10.53 -7.19 0.57
N ILE A 400 10.60 -7.58 -0.70
CA ILE A 400 10.66 -8.99 -1.11
C ILE A 400 12.07 -9.28 -1.63
N GLY A 401 12.81 -10.09 -0.88
CA GLY A 401 14.12 -10.60 -1.25
C GLY A 401 14.06 -11.79 -2.22
N GLY A 402 15.22 -12.15 -2.76
CA GLY A 402 15.37 -13.32 -3.61
C GLY A 402 15.12 -14.63 -2.87
N ASP A 403 14.73 -15.66 -3.62
CA ASP A 403 14.50 -17.02 -3.13
C ASP A 403 15.79 -17.88 -3.16
N ASP A 404 15.73 -19.07 -2.57
CA ASP A 404 16.85 -20.01 -2.52
C ASP A 404 17.25 -20.50 -3.93
N GLN A 405 18.54 -20.43 -4.25
CA GLN A 405 19.13 -20.97 -5.47
C GLN A 405 19.61 -22.42 -5.24
N THR A 406 18.86 -23.37 -5.78
CA THR A 406 19.13 -24.81 -5.66
C THR A 406 19.92 -25.39 -6.83
N ALA A 407 20.01 -24.67 -7.96
CA ALA A 407 20.82 -25.09 -9.09
C ALA A 407 22.31 -24.89 -8.79
N VAL A 408 23.10 -25.94 -8.94
CA VAL A 408 24.54 -25.94 -8.68
C VAL A 408 25.25 -25.02 -9.70
N GLY A 409 26.12 -24.13 -9.21
CA GLY A 409 26.73 -23.07 -10.02
C GLY A 409 25.75 -22.00 -10.50
N GLY A 410 24.50 -22.02 -10.04
CA GLY A 410 23.46 -21.05 -10.41
C GLY A 410 23.66 -19.70 -9.74
N ALA A 411 23.36 -18.63 -10.46
CA ALA A 411 23.38 -17.27 -9.92
C ALA A 411 22.27 -17.08 -8.88
N GLY A 412 22.54 -16.26 -7.86
CA GLY A 412 21.60 -15.97 -6.79
C GLY A 412 20.33 -15.29 -7.29
N THR A 413 19.20 -15.65 -6.69
CA THR A 413 17.90 -15.06 -7.05
C THR A 413 17.87 -13.59 -6.65
N VAL A 414 17.44 -12.73 -7.56
CA VAL A 414 17.40 -11.28 -7.34
C VAL A 414 16.18 -10.90 -6.47
N PRO A 415 16.29 -10.00 -5.49
CA PRO A 415 17.50 -9.30 -5.02
C PRO A 415 18.19 -9.96 -3.80
N GLY A 416 19.51 -9.79 -3.68
CA GLY A 416 20.29 -10.19 -2.50
C GLY A 416 20.43 -11.69 -2.22
N GLY A 417 19.95 -12.57 -3.10
CA GLY A 417 20.09 -14.03 -2.95
C GLY A 417 21.53 -14.50 -3.20
N ALA A 418 21.98 -15.50 -2.45
CA ALA A 418 23.34 -16.01 -2.58
C ALA A 418 23.54 -16.87 -3.85
N GLY A 419 24.73 -16.78 -4.43
CA GLY A 419 25.18 -17.66 -5.50
C GLY A 419 25.42 -19.08 -4.99
N ASN A 420 25.02 -20.08 -5.76
CA ASN A 420 25.21 -21.47 -5.37
C ASN A 420 26.60 -21.98 -5.78
N GLY A 421 27.18 -22.87 -4.97
CA GLY A 421 28.53 -23.40 -5.20
C GLY A 421 28.65 -24.27 -6.46
N GLY A 422 29.86 -24.36 -7.00
CA GLY A 422 30.16 -25.10 -8.23
C GLY A 422 29.97 -26.61 -8.10
N THR A 423 29.83 -27.29 -9.23
CA THR A 423 29.60 -28.74 -9.33
C THR A 423 30.80 -29.61 -8.95
N TRP A 424 30.48 -30.78 -8.40
CA TRP A 424 31.42 -31.86 -8.06
C TRP A 424 31.95 -32.64 -9.27
N PHE A 425 31.32 -32.47 -10.44
CA PHE A 425 31.63 -33.22 -11.66
C PHE A 425 32.60 -32.43 -12.56
N GLY A 426 33.82 -32.94 -12.73
CA GLY A 426 34.88 -32.33 -13.54
C GLY A 426 36.10 -31.88 -12.75
N ILE A 427 37.12 -31.35 -13.44
CA ILE A 427 38.39 -30.90 -12.82
C ILE A 427 38.21 -29.55 -12.10
N TYR A 428 37.33 -28.68 -12.60
CA TYR A 428 36.99 -27.38 -12.00
C TYR A 428 35.62 -26.92 -12.51
N SER A 429 34.81 -26.32 -11.64
CA SER A 429 33.60 -25.59 -12.01
C SER A 429 33.44 -24.34 -11.16
N ALA A 430 33.06 -23.22 -11.80
CA ALA A 430 32.81 -21.97 -11.09
C ALA A 430 31.51 -22.08 -10.25
N GLY A 431 31.48 -21.37 -9.12
CA GLY A 431 30.22 -21.08 -8.44
C GLY A 431 29.45 -19.97 -9.17
N GLY A 432 28.16 -19.86 -8.86
CA GLY A 432 27.32 -18.80 -9.40
C GLY A 432 27.54 -17.48 -8.67
N ALA A 433 27.34 -16.36 -9.38
CA ALA A 433 27.43 -15.03 -8.79
C ALA A 433 26.26 -14.75 -7.84
N GLY A 434 26.46 -13.88 -6.85
CA GLY A 434 25.40 -13.37 -5.99
C GLY A 434 24.36 -12.52 -6.73
N GLY A 435 23.16 -12.43 -6.17
CA GLY A 435 22.09 -11.56 -6.64
C GLY A 435 22.35 -10.09 -6.27
N PRO A 436 22.05 -9.11 -7.15
CA PRO A 436 22.35 -7.71 -6.90
C PRO A 436 21.46 -7.11 -5.80
N ALA A 437 21.91 -5.98 -5.26
CA ALA A 437 21.24 -5.20 -4.23
C ALA A 437 19.96 -4.53 -4.75
N ARG A 438 19.10 -4.10 -3.82
CA ARG A 438 17.85 -3.38 -4.13
C ARG A 438 17.41 -2.50 -2.98
N ALA A 439 16.72 -1.41 -3.30
CA ALA A 439 16.09 -0.54 -2.32
C ALA A 439 14.58 -0.40 -2.55
N TRP A 440 13.86 -0.13 -1.47
CA TRP A 440 12.46 0.23 -1.42
C TRP A 440 12.33 1.51 -0.61
N ILE A 441 11.48 2.43 -1.08
CA ILE A 441 11.20 3.69 -0.39
C ILE A 441 9.69 3.87 -0.22
N GLN A 442 9.31 4.53 0.87
CA GLN A 442 7.96 4.96 1.15
C GLN A 442 7.97 6.42 1.61
N PHE A 443 7.14 7.26 1.00
CA PHE A 443 6.87 8.63 1.46
C PHE A 443 5.56 8.65 2.20
N ARG A 444 5.50 9.28 3.37
CA ARG A 444 4.29 9.38 4.18
C ARG A 444 4.15 10.73 4.87
N LYS A 445 2.89 11.07 5.10
CA LYS A 445 2.43 12.17 5.96
C LYS A 445 2.21 11.59 7.36
N ASP A 446 2.64 12.29 8.39
CA ASP A 446 2.48 11.91 9.80
C ASP A 446 3.28 10.67 10.30
N ALA A 447 3.48 10.61 11.62
CA ALA A 447 4.11 9.50 12.32
C ALA A 447 3.12 8.34 12.52
N LEU A 448 3.61 7.09 12.49
CA LEU A 448 2.78 5.92 12.81
C LEU A 448 2.46 5.87 14.32
N PRO A 449 1.33 5.29 14.73
CA PRO A 449 1.00 5.14 16.16
C PRO A 449 2.09 4.37 16.92
N GLY A 450 2.74 5.03 17.88
CA GLY A 450 3.81 4.46 18.69
C GLY A 450 5.22 4.66 18.13
N GLU A 451 5.36 5.38 17.02
CA GLU A 451 6.66 5.71 16.43
C GLU A 451 7.34 6.87 17.17
N THR A 452 8.47 6.58 17.83
CA THR A 452 9.41 7.61 18.30
C THR A 452 10.41 7.92 17.17
N PRO A 453 10.59 9.20 16.78
CA PRO A 453 11.68 9.59 15.88
C PRO A 453 13.01 9.08 16.44
N GLY A 454 13.75 8.27 15.67
CA GLY A 454 15.09 7.80 16.04
C GLY A 454 15.22 6.35 16.53
N SER A 455 14.20 5.48 16.41
CA SER A 455 14.35 4.05 16.79
C SER A 455 15.10 3.18 15.75
N GLY A 456 15.80 3.82 14.82
CA GLY A 456 16.65 3.19 13.81
C GLY A 456 17.65 4.20 13.26
N GLU A 457 18.19 5.07 14.14
CA GLU A 457 19.45 5.73 13.84
C GLU A 457 20.41 4.65 13.37
N GLY A 458 21.01 4.81 12.18
CA GLY A 458 21.90 3.82 11.61
C GLY A 458 22.91 3.39 12.66
N ASP A 459 22.65 2.23 13.28
CA ASP A 459 23.50 1.72 14.32
C ASP A 459 24.80 1.32 13.64
N THR A 460 25.78 2.21 13.79
CA THR A 460 27.15 2.00 13.37
C THR A 460 27.99 1.48 14.53
N THR A 461 27.37 1.25 15.70
CA THR A 461 28.02 0.67 16.87
C THR A 461 28.13 -0.84 16.62
N PRO A 462 29.35 -1.39 16.52
CA PRO A 462 29.48 -2.84 16.47
C PRO A 462 28.84 -3.43 17.74
N PRO A 463 28.12 -4.57 17.64
CA PRO A 463 27.50 -5.21 18.79
C PRO A 463 28.51 -5.36 19.93
N ASN A 464 28.10 -5.08 21.16
CA ASN A 464 28.99 -5.25 22.30
C ASN A 464 29.19 -6.75 22.58
N ILE A 465 30.28 -7.30 22.03
CA ILE A 465 30.65 -8.72 22.17
C ILE A 465 31.43 -9.03 23.46
N THR A 466 31.59 -8.05 24.37
CA THR A 466 32.41 -8.26 25.58
C THR A 466 31.81 -9.31 26.52
N GLY A 467 30.51 -9.60 26.38
CA GLY A 467 29.80 -10.69 27.08
C GLY A 467 29.41 -11.87 26.20
N LEU A 468 29.85 -11.92 24.93
CA LEU A 468 29.52 -13.00 23.99
C LEU A 468 30.12 -14.32 24.49
N ASP A 469 29.25 -15.26 24.84
CA ASP A 469 29.64 -16.64 25.14
C ASP A 469 29.07 -17.56 24.06
N VAL A 470 29.90 -18.49 23.59
CA VAL A 470 29.52 -19.46 22.57
C VAL A 470 29.79 -20.84 23.14
N GLU A 471 28.73 -21.46 23.65
CA GLU A 471 28.79 -22.84 24.11
C GLU A 471 28.66 -23.77 22.91
N ILE A 472 29.67 -24.62 22.73
CA ILE A 472 29.69 -25.64 21.68
C ILE A 472 29.48 -27.00 22.33
N THR A 473 28.29 -27.57 22.13
CA THR A 473 28.00 -28.94 22.54
C THR A 473 28.03 -29.86 21.31
N ALA A 474 28.96 -30.81 21.30
CA ALA A 474 29.08 -31.79 20.22
C ALA A 474 28.69 -33.20 20.69
N THR A 475 27.87 -33.90 19.90
CA THR A 475 27.68 -35.34 19.98
C THR A 475 28.28 -36.01 18.74
N THR A 476 28.26 -37.34 18.68
CA THR A 476 28.72 -38.12 17.51
C THR A 476 27.91 -37.87 16.23
N SER A 477 26.75 -37.19 16.31
CA SER A 477 25.88 -36.93 15.15
C SER A 477 25.31 -35.51 15.07
N SER A 478 25.62 -34.64 16.03
CA SER A 478 25.12 -33.26 16.04
C SER A 478 26.12 -32.30 16.68
N LEU A 479 26.16 -31.09 16.15
CA LEU A 479 26.84 -29.94 16.75
C LEU A 479 25.76 -28.92 17.09
N THR A 480 25.65 -28.55 18.37
CA THR A 480 24.75 -27.49 18.83
C THR A 480 25.60 -26.31 19.27
N LEU A 481 25.31 -25.15 18.70
CA LEU A 481 25.90 -23.87 19.07
C LEU A 481 24.84 -23.09 19.86
N THR A 482 25.11 -22.80 21.11
CA THR A 482 24.29 -21.90 21.92
C THR A 482 25.06 -20.58 22.07
N ILE A 483 24.50 -19.51 21.51
CA ILE A 483 25.10 -18.18 21.53
C ILE A 483 24.31 -17.33 22.52
N ASP A 484 25.00 -16.73 23.49
CA ASP A 484 24.40 -15.86 24.50
C ASP A 484 25.26 -14.60 24.71
N GLY A 485 24.67 -13.53 25.27
CA GLY A 485 25.40 -12.36 25.74
C GLY A 485 25.81 -11.31 24.70
N ALA A 486 25.39 -11.45 23.43
CA ALA A 486 25.40 -10.32 22.49
C ALA A 486 24.23 -9.38 22.80
N VAL A 487 24.55 -8.13 23.16
CA VAL A 487 23.55 -7.08 23.40
C VAL A 487 23.75 -5.96 22.40
N ASP A 488 22.65 -5.60 21.73
CA ASP A 488 22.49 -4.36 21.00
C ASP A 488 22.19 -3.25 22.03
N ALA A 489 22.83 -2.08 21.90
CA ALA A 489 22.81 -1.04 22.93
C ALA A 489 21.56 -0.15 22.84
#